data_AF-A0A2P5Z6M7-F1
#
_entry.id   AF-A0A2P5Z6M7-F1
#
_cell.length_a   1.000
_cell.length_b   1.000
_cell.length_c   1.000
_cell.angle_alpha   90.00
_cell.angle_beta   90.00
_cell.angle_gamma   90.00
#
_symmetry.space_group_name_H-M   'P 1'
#
loop_
_entity.id
_entity.type
_entity.pdbx_description
1 polymer ?
#
loop_
_entity_poly.entity_id
_entity_poly.type
_entity_poly.pdbx_seq_one_letter_code
_entity_poly.pdbx_strand_id
1 'polypeptide(L)'
;MPAGANEAQRLSATALLALDCRQRAQAPAPSAVLPPGVDEDSRKEATARRLAEQRRLAACRGVARLDAAQVEAMLRSAAAGGDADAQRQLLAQRVTQLLARAGSVGADGQPVPLSAADERDAEDVVTQLEDRALHGDRGSIDALAQLLRAVADPPYAAAWQLAARQAPERPFPPPEQVVGADELLDGLNEAQRQQALGLAPALFAQCCARH
;
A
#
# COMPACT_ATOMS: atom_id res chain seq x y z
N MET A 1 -23.66 18.26 -2.07
CA MET A 1 -22.80 17.27 -1.38
C MET A 1 -23.50 16.84 -0.11
N PRO A 2 -23.74 15.54 0.13
CA PRO A 2 -24.41 15.09 1.35
C PRO A 2 -23.52 15.40 2.57
N ALA A 3 -24.11 15.91 3.65
CA ALA A 3 -23.37 16.33 4.84
C ALA A 3 -22.50 15.22 5.45
N GLY A 4 -22.91 13.95 5.28
CA GLY A 4 -22.16 12.77 5.73
C GLY A 4 -20.85 12.51 5.00
N ALA A 5 -20.71 12.89 3.72
CA ALA A 5 -19.46 12.70 2.98
C ALA A 5 -18.33 13.59 3.52
N ASN A 6 -18.67 14.80 3.97
CA ASN A 6 -17.71 15.74 4.57
C ASN A 6 -17.31 15.32 6.00
N GLU A 7 -18.17 14.59 6.71
CA GLU A 7 -17.81 14.03 8.02
C GLU A 7 -16.89 12.82 7.87
N ALA A 8 -17.21 11.88 6.97
CA ALA A 8 -16.37 10.71 6.68
C ALA A 8 -14.94 11.12 6.25
N GLN A 9 -14.83 12.10 5.36
CA GLN A 9 -13.54 12.65 4.93
C GLN A 9 -12.75 13.28 6.08
N ARG A 10 -13.40 14.04 6.97
CA ARG A 10 -12.73 14.65 8.14
C ARG A 10 -12.24 13.60 9.13
N LEU A 11 -13.04 12.57 9.38
CA LEU A 11 -12.65 11.45 10.24
C LEU A 11 -11.45 10.70 9.63
N SER A 12 -11.51 10.38 8.34
CA SER A 12 -10.43 9.75 7.58
C SER A 12 -9.14 10.57 7.64
N ALA A 13 -9.20 11.85 7.27
CA ALA A 13 -8.04 12.74 7.26
C ALA A 13 -7.38 12.87 8.64
N THR A 14 -8.19 12.95 9.71
CA THR A 14 -7.66 13.03 11.08
C THR A 14 -7.00 11.72 11.50
N ALA A 15 -7.60 10.58 11.18
CA ALA A 15 -7.05 9.27 11.49
C ALA A 15 -5.74 9.00 10.73
N LEU A 16 -5.69 9.32 9.44
CA LEU A 16 -4.49 9.16 8.61
C LEU A 16 -3.35 10.07 9.08
N LEU A 17 -3.66 11.31 9.46
CA LEU A 17 -2.67 12.20 10.08
C LEU A 17 -2.11 11.61 11.38
N ALA A 18 -2.96 11.03 12.23
CA ALA A 18 -2.52 10.39 13.46
C ALA A 18 -1.60 9.19 13.19
N LEU A 19 -1.89 8.38 12.17
CA LEU A 19 -1.04 7.27 11.74
C LEU A 19 0.32 7.74 11.22
N ASP A 20 0.36 8.71 10.30
CA ASP A 20 1.62 9.27 9.76
C ASP A 20 2.50 9.84 10.88
N CYS A 21 1.91 10.61 11.80
CA CYS A 21 2.64 11.17 12.93
C CYS A 21 3.27 10.11 13.83
N ARG A 22 2.57 8.99 14.08
CA ARG A 22 3.12 7.87 14.87
C ARG A 22 4.22 7.13 14.13
N GLN A 23 4.01 6.83 12.85
CA GLN A 23 5.01 6.14 12.03
C GLN A 23 6.31 6.93 11.96
N ARG A 24 6.23 8.25 11.78
CA ARG A 24 7.40 9.14 11.75
C ARG A 24 8.08 9.31 13.11
N ALA A 25 7.32 9.27 14.21
CA ALA A 25 7.90 9.31 15.55
C ALA A 25 8.76 8.07 15.83
N GLN A 26 8.50 6.95 15.14
CA GLN A 26 9.29 5.73 15.20
C GLN A 26 10.46 5.71 14.22
N ALA A 27 10.48 6.61 13.23
CA ALA A 27 11.57 6.70 12.25
C ALA A 27 12.80 7.39 12.86
N PRO A 28 14.03 6.93 12.54
CA PRO A 28 15.25 7.60 12.98
C PRO A 28 15.29 9.04 12.45
N ALA A 29 15.76 9.97 13.28
CA ALA A 29 15.82 11.40 12.90
C ALA A 29 16.66 11.57 11.62
N PRO A 30 16.16 12.31 10.61
CA PRO A 30 16.94 12.57 9.40
C PRO A 30 18.21 13.34 9.78
N SER A 31 19.34 12.90 9.23
CA SER A 31 20.64 13.53 9.49
C SER A 31 20.62 14.97 9.00
N ALA A 32 20.75 15.93 9.94
CA ALA A 32 20.56 17.36 9.70
C ALA A 32 21.86 18.10 9.34
N VAL A 33 22.88 17.39 8.86
CA VAL A 33 24.17 18.01 8.52
C VAL A 33 24.12 18.50 7.07
N LEU A 34 23.98 19.82 6.91
CA LEU A 34 24.23 20.47 5.61
C LEU A 34 25.74 20.56 5.40
N PRO A 35 26.27 20.17 4.23
CA PRO A 35 27.68 20.34 3.92
C PRO A 35 28.04 21.84 3.85
N PRO A 36 29.27 22.24 4.25
CA PRO A 36 29.73 23.61 4.12
C PRO A 36 29.81 24.03 2.64
N GLY A 37 29.33 25.23 2.30
CA GLY A 37 29.36 25.78 0.93
C GLY A 37 28.00 25.96 0.23
N VAL A 38 26.88 25.88 0.97
CA VAL A 38 25.52 26.03 0.41
C VAL A 38 25.23 27.40 -0.20
N ASP A 39 24.77 27.39 -1.46
CA ASP A 39 24.30 28.56 -2.20
C ASP A 39 22.98 29.14 -1.64
N GLU A 40 22.51 30.26 -2.20
CA GLU A 40 21.27 30.92 -1.75
C GLU A 40 20.01 30.06 -1.95
N ASP A 41 19.96 29.28 -3.03
CA ASP A 41 18.80 28.42 -3.33
C ASP A 41 18.71 27.26 -2.33
N SER A 42 19.86 26.69 -1.94
CA SER A 42 19.97 25.73 -0.83
C SER A 42 19.49 26.32 0.51
N ARG A 43 19.73 27.61 0.76
CA ARG A 43 19.24 28.31 1.97
C ARG A 43 17.72 28.53 1.94
N LYS A 44 17.15 28.86 0.79
CA LYS A 44 15.69 28.96 0.61
C LYS A 44 15.01 27.61 0.80
N GLU A 45 15.56 26.55 0.21
CA GLU A 45 15.07 25.18 0.43
C GLU A 45 15.16 24.76 1.90
N ALA A 46 16.28 25.02 2.57
CA ALA A 46 16.43 24.71 3.98
C ALA A 46 15.38 25.43 4.85
N THR A 47 15.06 26.68 4.51
CA THR A 47 14.02 27.47 5.20
C THR A 47 12.62 26.90 4.94
N ALA A 48 12.31 26.55 3.70
CA ALA A 48 11.05 25.90 3.34
C ALA A 48 10.88 24.56 4.05
N ARG A 49 11.94 23.74 4.13
CA ARG A 49 11.96 22.47 4.86
C ARG A 49 11.69 22.67 6.35
N ARG A 50 12.32 23.66 6.98
CA ARG A 50 12.08 23.98 8.40
C ARG A 50 10.64 24.43 8.65
N LEU A 51 10.09 25.27 7.78
CA LEU A 51 8.69 25.72 7.92
C LEU A 51 7.70 24.56 7.73
N ALA A 52 7.95 23.70 6.75
CA ALA A 52 7.15 22.48 6.53
C ALA A 52 7.19 21.57 7.77
N GLU A 53 8.38 21.38 8.35
CA GLU A 53 8.56 20.58 9.55
C GLU A 53 7.83 21.19 10.77
N GLN A 54 7.89 22.51 10.96
CA GLN A 54 7.16 23.17 12.04
C GLN A 54 5.64 23.02 11.88
N ARG A 55 5.12 23.20 10.66
CA ARG A 55 3.68 22.99 10.36
C ARG A 55 3.28 21.54 10.64
N ARG A 56 4.12 20.58 10.26
CA ARG A 56 3.91 19.16 10.53
C ARG A 56 3.86 18.87 12.03
N LEU A 57 4.83 19.35 12.80
CA LEU A 57 4.85 19.18 14.26
C LEU A 57 3.63 19.82 14.94
N ALA A 58 3.14 20.96 14.43
CA ALA A 58 1.90 21.56 14.89
C ALA A 58 0.68 20.66 14.59
N ALA A 59 0.59 20.11 13.38
CA ALA A 59 -0.47 19.17 13.02
C ALA A 59 -0.44 17.89 13.89
N CYS A 60 0.75 17.31 14.10
CA CYS A 60 0.91 16.12 14.95
C CYS A 60 0.52 16.37 16.41
N ARG A 61 0.77 17.57 16.95
CA ARG A 61 0.29 17.95 18.29
C ARG A 61 -1.24 17.93 18.39
N GLY A 62 -1.95 18.26 17.30
CA GLY A 62 -3.42 18.23 17.25
C GLY A 62 -4.02 16.83 17.38
N VAL A 63 -3.27 15.80 16.98
CA VAL A 63 -3.70 14.39 17.00
C VAL A 63 -2.98 13.52 18.03
N ALA A 64 -1.98 14.06 18.73
CA ALA A 64 -1.12 13.31 19.65
C ALA A 64 -1.87 12.60 20.79
N ARG A 65 -3.04 13.13 21.19
CA ARG A 65 -3.88 12.56 22.26
C ARG A 65 -4.74 11.38 21.80
N LEU A 66 -4.85 11.15 20.49
CA LEU A 66 -5.63 10.02 19.98
C LEU A 66 -4.86 8.74 20.28
N ASP A 67 -5.55 7.72 20.78
CA ASP A 67 -5.00 6.38 20.95
C ASP A 67 -5.26 5.48 19.72
N ALA A 68 -4.78 4.24 19.74
CA ALA A 68 -4.95 3.34 18.61
C ALA A 68 -6.41 2.96 18.35
N ALA A 69 -7.19 2.72 19.40
CA ALA A 69 -8.60 2.34 19.28
C ALA A 69 -9.46 3.49 18.73
N GLN A 70 -9.19 4.73 19.15
CA GLN A 70 -9.85 5.93 18.63
C GLN A 70 -9.56 6.13 17.15
N VAL A 71 -8.29 6.01 16.73
CA VAL A 71 -7.90 6.12 15.32
C VAL A 71 -8.61 5.04 14.49
N GLU A 72 -8.63 3.80 14.97
CA GLU A 72 -9.30 2.70 14.29
C GLU A 72 -10.82 2.90 14.20
N ALA A 73 -11.47 3.38 15.28
CA ALA A 73 -12.90 3.70 15.28
C ALA A 73 -13.24 4.81 14.28
N MET A 74 -12.37 5.83 14.14
CA MET A 74 -12.52 6.88 13.14
C MET A 74 -12.41 6.33 11.72
N LEU A 75 -11.44 5.44 11.45
CA LEU A 75 -11.31 4.78 10.14
C LEU A 75 -12.53 3.92 9.81
N ARG A 76 -13.00 3.09 10.75
CA ARG A 76 -14.21 2.27 10.55
C ARG A 76 -15.44 3.14 10.26
N SER A 77 -15.60 4.23 10.99
CA SER A 77 -16.72 5.16 10.80
C SER A 77 -16.64 5.86 9.44
N ALA A 78 -15.45 6.30 9.02
CA ALA A 78 -15.24 6.90 7.72
C ALA A 78 -15.47 5.90 6.57
N ALA A 79 -14.98 4.67 6.71
CA ALA A 79 -15.15 3.61 5.72
C ALA A 79 -16.63 3.20 5.57
N ALA A 80 -17.37 3.10 6.68
CA ALA A 80 -18.82 2.89 6.65
C ALA A 80 -19.57 4.06 6.00
N GLY A 81 -19.03 5.27 6.08
CA GLY A 81 -19.49 6.46 5.35
C GLY A 81 -19.05 6.53 3.88
N GLY A 82 -18.35 5.50 3.37
CA GLY A 82 -17.90 5.42 1.97
C GLY A 82 -16.56 6.09 1.68
N ASP A 83 -15.77 6.46 2.69
CA ASP A 83 -14.46 7.07 2.47
C ASP A 83 -13.44 6.04 1.94
N ALA A 84 -12.97 6.28 0.71
CA ALA A 84 -12.09 5.34 0.01
C ALA A 84 -10.69 5.21 0.66
N ASP A 85 -10.17 6.28 1.26
CA ASP A 85 -8.87 6.25 1.95
C ASP A 85 -8.93 5.47 3.25
N ALA A 86 -10.03 5.62 4.01
CA ALA A 86 -10.24 4.85 5.22
C ALA A 86 -10.39 3.36 4.92
N GLN A 87 -11.13 3.01 3.87
CA GLN A 87 -11.24 1.62 3.40
C GLN A 87 -9.88 1.05 2.97
N ARG A 88 -9.07 1.81 2.21
CA ARG A 88 -7.69 1.41 1.86
C ARG A 88 -6.87 1.11 3.10
N GLN A 89 -6.90 2.01 4.07
CA GLN A 89 -6.09 1.89 5.27
C GLN A 89 -6.48 0.67 6.12
N LEU A 90 -7.77 0.37 6.23
CA LEU A 90 -8.26 -0.82 6.92
C LEU A 90 -7.85 -2.10 6.18
N LEU A 91 -7.94 -2.12 4.84
CA LEU A 91 -7.45 -3.24 4.05
C LEU A 91 -5.94 -3.45 4.21
N ALA A 92 -5.14 -2.40 4.16
CA ALA A 92 -3.69 -2.48 4.37
C ALA A 92 -3.33 -3.04 5.76
N GLN A 93 -4.10 -2.69 6.80
CA GLN A 93 -3.94 -3.25 8.15
C GLN A 93 -4.28 -4.74 8.18
N ARG A 94 -5.38 -5.17 7.54
CA ARG A 94 -5.75 -6.59 7.42
C ARG A 94 -4.68 -7.39 6.69
N VAL A 95 -4.16 -6.89 5.56
CA VAL A 95 -3.05 -7.51 4.82
C VAL A 95 -1.83 -7.69 5.72
N THR A 96 -1.45 -6.65 6.47
CA THR A 96 -0.29 -6.71 7.39
C THR A 96 -0.47 -7.80 8.46
N GLN A 97 -1.69 -7.92 9.02
CA GLN A 97 -2.02 -8.95 10.00
C GLN A 97 -1.96 -10.35 9.39
N LEU A 98 -2.50 -10.53 8.19
CA LEU A 98 -2.46 -11.81 7.47
C LEU A 98 -1.03 -12.22 7.10
N LEU A 99 -0.21 -11.29 6.61
CA LEU A 99 1.20 -11.55 6.31
C LEU A 99 1.99 -11.95 7.56
N ALA A 100 1.73 -11.29 8.70
CA ALA A 100 2.35 -11.66 9.97
C ALA A 100 1.97 -13.07 10.43
N ARG A 101 0.72 -13.51 10.17
CA ARG A 101 0.25 -14.87 10.47
C ARG A 101 0.83 -15.89 9.50
N ALA A 102 0.84 -15.60 8.20
CA ALA A 102 1.35 -16.48 7.15
C ALA A 102 2.87 -16.71 7.27
N GLY A 103 3.62 -15.71 7.74
CA GLY A 103 5.05 -15.82 8.02
C GLY A 103 5.41 -16.38 9.39
N SER A 104 4.43 -16.84 10.18
CA SER A 104 4.70 -17.35 11.53
C SER A 104 5.35 -18.73 11.49
N VAL A 105 6.33 -18.94 12.38
CA VAL A 105 7.10 -20.18 12.47
C VAL A 105 6.86 -20.80 13.85
N GLY A 106 6.54 -22.09 13.85
CA GLY A 106 6.27 -22.88 15.04
C GLY A 106 7.51 -23.10 15.89
N ALA A 107 7.31 -23.66 17.09
CA ALA A 107 8.40 -23.99 18.01
C ALA A 107 9.38 -25.06 17.44
N ASP A 108 8.93 -25.82 16.47
CA ASP A 108 9.68 -26.81 15.69
C ASP A 108 10.42 -26.21 14.49
N GLY A 109 10.36 -24.89 14.29
CA GLY A 109 11.00 -24.20 13.18
C GLY A 109 10.28 -24.35 11.85
N GLN A 110 9.09 -24.95 11.83
CA GLN A 110 8.29 -25.11 10.61
C GLN A 110 7.30 -23.96 10.42
N PRO A 111 6.99 -23.55 9.19
CA PRO A 111 5.92 -22.59 8.92
C PRO A 111 4.59 -23.09 9.49
N VAL A 112 3.90 -22.23 10.24
CA VAL A 112 2.56 -22.54 10.76
C VAL A 112 1.55 -22.27 9.63
N PRO A 113 0.73 -23.25 9.25
CA PRO A 113 -0.32 -23.02 8.27
C PRO A 113 -1.34 -22.00 8.81
N LEU A 114 -1.93 -21.22 7.92
CA LEU A 114 -3.01 -20.32 8.28
C LEU A 114 -4.20 -21.10 8.87
N SER A 115 -4.92 -20.48 9.79
CA SER A 115 -6.17 -21.05 10.26
C SER A 115 -7.24 -20.94 9.18
N ALA A 116 -8.25 -21.82 9.19
CA ALA A 116 -9.38 -21.72 8.27
C ALA A 116 -10.16 -20.40 8.39
N ALA A 117 -10.03 -19.67 9.51
CA ALA A 117 -10.59 -18.32 9.62
C ALA A 117 -9.72 -17.29 8.89
N ASP A 118 -8.39 -17.41 8.99
CA ASP A 118 -7.44 -16.55 8.29
C ASP A 118 -7.45 -16.78 6.78
N GLU A 119 -7.63 -18.03 6.32
CA GLU A 119 -7.78 -18.35 4.90
C GLU A 119 -9.01 -17.65 4.30
N ARG A 120 -10.16 -17.74 4.97
CA ARG A 120 -11.38 -17.04 4.56
C ARG A 120 -11.23 -15.52 4.60
N ASP A 121 -10.53 -15.00 5.61
CA ASP A 121 -10.22 -13.57 5.69
C ASP A 121 -9.29 -13.14 4.55
N ALA A 122 -8.31 -13.97 4.18
CA ALA A 122 -7.43 -13.71 3.05
C ALA A 122 -8.17 -13.72 1.71
N GLU A 123 -9.10 -14.66 1.48
CA GLU A 123 -9.96 -14.70 0.29
C GLU A 123 -10.82 -13.43 0.15
N ASP A 124 -11.42 -12.97 1.25
CA ASP A 124 -12.21 -11.73 1.28
C ASP A 124 -11.32 -10.50 1.01
N VAL A 125 -10.13 -10.43 1.62
CA VAL A 125 -9.17 -9.34 1.38
C VAL A 125 -8.67 -9.35 -0.06
N VAL A 126 -8.36 -10.50 -0.65
CA VAL A 126 -7.96 -10.64 -2.06
C VAL A 126 -9.06 -10.08 -2.96
N THR A 127 -10.31 -10.50 -2.75
CA THR A 127 -11.46 -10.03 -3.53
C THR A 127 -11.61 -8.50 -3.46
N GLN A 128 -11.50 -7.92 -2.27
CA GLN A 128 -11.61 -6.47 -2.08
C GLN A 128 -10.44 -5.69 -2.73
N LEU A 129 -9.23 -6.24 -2.69
CA LEU A 129 -8.07 -5.63 -3.31
C LEU A 129 -8.09 -5.76 -4.83
N GLU A 130 -8.57 -6.87 -5.37
CA GLU A 130 -8.78 -7.06 -6.82
C GLU A 130 -9.77 -6.06 -7.38
N ASP A 131 -10.92 -5.87 -6.74
CA ASP A 131 -11.91 -4.87 -7.16
C ASP A 131 -11.27 -3.47 -7.23
N ARG A 132 -10.51 -3.08 -6.21
CA ARG A 132 -9.80 -1.80 -6.18
C ARG A 132 -8.68 -1.71 -7.21
N ALA A 133 -7.94 -2.80 -7.41
CA ALA A 133 -6.89 -2.91 -8.40
C ALA A 133 -7.46 -2.70 -9.81
N LEU A 134 -8.61 -3.29 -10.12
CA LEU A 134 -9.32 -3.10 -11.39
C LEU A 134 -9.76 -1.64 -11.62
N HIS A 135 -9.92 -0.86 -10.56
CA HIS A 135 -10.19 0.58 -10.63
C HIS A 135 -8.92 1.45 -10.64
N GLY A 136 -7.74 0.84 -10.83
CA GLY A 136 -6.45 1.53 -10.95
C GLY A 136 -5.79 1.93 -9.64
N ASP A 137 -6.24 1.42 -8.50
CA ASP A 137 -5.63 1.70 -7.20
C ASP A 137 -4.29 0.96 -7.05
N ARG A 138 -3.19 1.63 -7.43
CA ARG A 138 -1.83 1.07 -7.37
C ARG A 138 -1.43 0.57 -5.98
N GLY A 139 -1.86 1.24 -4.92
CA GLY A 139 -1.58 0.80 -3.56
C GLY A 139 -2.27 -0.53 -3.24
N SER A 140 -3.48 -0.73 -3.76
CA SER A 140 -4.19 -2.01 -3.65
C SER A 140 -3.54 -3.10 -4.50
N ILE A 141 -2.99 -2.77 -5.67
CA ILE A 141 -2.22 -3.73 -6.51
C ILE A 141 -1.00 -4.24 -5.77
N ASP A 142 -0.23 -3.36 -5.13
CA ASP A 142 0.96 -3.78 -4.37
C ASP A 142 0.59 -4.63 -3.15
N ALA A 143 -0.48 -4.27 -2.43
CA ALA A 143 -0.97 -5.05 -1.30
C ALA A 143 -1.49 -6.43 -1.72
N LEU A 144 -2.22 -6.50 -2.84
CA LEU A 144 -2.73 -7.74 -3.44
C LEU A 144 -1.58 -8.67 -3.79
N ALA A 145 -0.57 -8.15 -4.50
CA ALA A 145 0.58 -8.93 -4.91
C ALA A 145 1.44 -9.41 -3.73
N GLN A 146 1.51 -8.65 -2.63
CA GLN A 146 2.17 -9.12 -1.42
C GLN A 146 1.40 -10.27 -0.77
N LEU A 147 0.08 -10.14 -0.62
CA LEU A 147 -0.75 -11.17 -0.02
C LEU A 147 -0.73 -12.46 -0.84
N LEU A 148 -0.99 -12.37 -2.15
CA LEU A 148 -1.02 -13.52 -3.06
C LEU A 148 0.28 -14.32 -3.06
N ARG A 149 1.45 -13.64 -2.98
CA ARG A 149 2.75 -14.31 -2.87
C ARG A 149 2.90 -15.12 -1.59
N ALA A 150 2.31 -14.66 -0.50
CA ALA A 150 2.43 -15.32 0.79
C ALA A 150 1.47 -16.50 0.96
N VAL A 151 0.31 -16.51 0.28
CA VAL A 151 -0.80 -17.42 0.65
C VAL A 151 -1.41 -18.24 -0.49
N ALA A 152 -1.22 -17.89 -1.76
CA ALA A 152 -2.03 -18.50 -2.82
C ALA A 152 -1.33 -18.70 -4.17
N ASP A 153 -0.91 -17.62 -4.84
CA ASP A 153 -0.60 -17.66 -6.27
C ASP A 153 0.52 -16.66 -6.64
N PRO A 154 1.79 -17.08 -6.53
CA PRO A 154 2.94 -16.25 -6.91
C PRO A 154 2.93 -15.78 -8.38
N PRO A 155 2.59 -16.62 -9.39
CA PRO A 155 2.42 -16.17 -10.78
C PRO A 155 1.39 -15.05 -10.96
N TYR A 156 0.22 -15.18 -10.31
CA TYR A 156 -0.84 -14.18 -10.42
C TYR A 156 -0.46 -12.86 -9.74
N ALA A 157 0.22 -12.94 -8.59
CA ALA A 157 0.82 -11.79 -7.94
C ALA A 157 1.81 -11.04 -8.86
N ALA A 158 2.68 -11.79 -9.55
CA ALA A 158 3.64 -11.21 -10.50
C ALA A 158 2.92 -10.55 -11.68
N ALA A 159 1.86 -11.16 -12.22
CA ALA A 159 1.07 -10.60 -13.31
C ALA A 159 0.47 -9.23 -12.96
N TRP A 160 -0.09 -9.09 -11.75
CA TRP A 160 -0.61 -7.82 -11.23
C TRP A 160 0.46 -6.73 -11.14
N GLN A 161 1.64 -7.05 -10.62
CA GLN A 161 2.74 -6.07 -10.54
C GLN A 161 3.31 -5.71 -11.90
N LEU A 162 3.43 -6.68 -12.82
CA LEU A 162 3.84 -6.41 -14.20
C LEU A 162 2.85 -5.44 -14.85
N ALA A 163 1.53 -5.67 -14.70
CA ALA A 163 0.51 -4.77 -15.20
C ALA A 163 0.66 -3.34 -14.64
N ALA A 164 0.78 -3.18 -13.32
CA ALA A 164 0.87 -1.86 -12.70
C ALA A 164 2.16 -1.07 -13.02
N ARG A 165 3.27 -1.78 -13.35
CA ARG A 165 4.54 -1.15 -13.71
C ARG A 165 4.56 -0.59 -15.14
N GLN A 166 3.63 -1.00 -15.99
CA GLN A 166 3.61 -0.49 -17.37
C GLN A 166 3.08 0.95 -17.41
N ALA A 167 3.57 1.70 -18.40
CA ALA A 167 3.12 3.07 -18.63
C ALA A 167 1.65 3.08 -19.11
N PRO A 168 0.78 3.90 -18.50
CA PRO A 168 -0.60 4.05 -18.98
C PRO A 168 -0.62 4.66 -20.39
N GLU A 169 -1.77 4.53 -21.07
CA GLU A 169 -2.02 5.04 -22.44
C GLU A 169 -1.15 4.42 -23.55
N ARG A 170 -0.25 3.50 -23.21
CA ARG A 170 0.53 2.71 -24.17
C ARG A 170 0.01 1.27 -24.21
N PRO A 171 0.12 0.58 -25.36
CA PRO A 171 -0.15 -0.85 -25.40
C PRO A 171 0.81 -1.58 -24.47
N PHE A 172 0.36 -2.70 -23.91
CA PHE A 172 1.23 -3.57 -23.12
C PHE A 172 2.40 -4.05 -23.99
N PRO A 173 3.66 -3.93 -23.53
CA PRO A 173 4.83 -4.27 -24.34
C PRO A 173 4.94 -5.80 -24.54
N PRO A 174 5.66 -6.24 -25.58
CA PRO A 174 5.98 -7.65 -25.75
C PRO A 174 6.85 -8.16 -24.57
N PRO A 175 6.85 -9.47 -24.28
CA PRO A 175 7.49 -10.06 -23.09
C PRO A 175 8.93 -9.60 -22.83
N GLU A 176 9.74 -9.51 -23.88
CA GLU A 176 11.14 -9.05 -23.85
C GLU A 176 11.35 -7.58 -23.47
N GLN A 177 10.29 -6.77 -23.43
CA GLN A 177 10.31 -5.34 -23.10
C GLN A 177 9.48 -5.00 -21.85
N VAL A 178 8.93 -6.00 -21.17
CA VAL A 178 8.09 -5.77 -19.98
C VAL A 178 8.93 -5.20 -18.85
N VAL A 179 8.58 -4.00 -18.40
CA VAL A 179 9.32 -3.32 -17.32
C VAL A 179 9.16 -4.09 -16.02
N GLY A 180 10.29 -4.43 -15.39
CA GLY A 180 10.33 -5.15 -14.11
C GLY A 180 10.20 -6.67 -14.22
N ALA A 181 10.16 -7.24 -15.43
CA ALA A 181 10.10 -8.69 -15.62
C ALA A 181 11.24 -9.43 -14.92
N ASP A 182 12.47 -8.95 -15.06
CA ASP A 182 13.65 -9.59 -14.46
C ASP A 182 13.56 -9.73 -12.93
N GLU A 183 13.04 -8.71 -12.26
CA GLU A 183 12.87 -8.69 -10.80
C GLU A 183 11.66 -9.51 -10.35
N LEU A 184 10.51 -9.33 -11.01
CA LEU A 184 9.23 -9.88 -10.56
C LEU A 184 9.03 -11.35 -10.91
N LEU A 185 9.74 -11.83 -11.94
CA LEU A 185 9.72 -13.22 -12.35
C LEU A 185 10.88 -14.01 -11.73
N ASP A 186 11.75 -13.35 -10.99
CA ASP A 186 12.81 -14.02 -10.25
C ASP A 186 12.22 -14.98 -9.20
N GLY A 187 12.83 -16.17 -9.08
CA GLY A 187 12.30 -17.24 -8.23
C GLY A 187 11.10 -18.02 -8.78
N LEU A 188 10.46 -17.59 -9.88
CA LEU A 188 9.44 -18.38 -10.57
C LEU A 188 10.07 -19.39 -11.55
N ASN A 189 9.49 -20.59 -11.62
CA ASN A 189 9.87 -21.56 -12.65
C ASN A 189 9.33 -21.17 -14.03
N GLU A 190 9.82 -21.80 -15.11
CA GLU A 190 9.45 -21.41 -16.48
C GLU A 190 7.94 -21.41 -16.74
N ALA A 191 7.21 -22.41 -16.27
CA ALA A 191 5.75 -22.48 -16.45
C ALA A 191 5.04 -21.31 -15.74
N GLN A 192 5.47 -21.00 -14.52
CA GLN A 192 4.96 -19.88 -13.73
C GLN A 192 5.28 -18.52 -14.37
N ARG A 193 6.47 -18.38 -14.96
CA ARG A 193 6.87 -17.17 -15.72
C ARG A 193 5.96 -16.95 -16.91
N GLN A 194 5.72 -17.99 -17.70
CA GLN A 194 4.83 -17.91 -18.87
C GLN A 194 3.39 -17.61 -18.46
N GLN A 195 2.92 -18.17 -17.35
CA GLN A 195 1.60 -17.83 -16.79
C GLN A 195 1.51 -16.35 -16.42
N ALA A 196 2.48 -15.81 -15.68
CA ALA A 196 2.48 -14.41 -15.27
C ALA A 196 2.50 -13.46 -16.49
N LEU A 197 3.37 -13.73 -17.46
CA LEU A 197 3.49 -12.97 -18.71
C LEU A 197 2.23 -13.08 -19.59
N GLY A 198 1.54 -14.21 -19.58
CA GLY A 198 0.29 -14.41 -20.31
C GLY A 198 -0.90 -13.66 -19.69
N LEU A 199 -0.93 -13.51 -18.36
CA LEU A 199 -2.02 -12.84 -17.64
C LEU A 199 -1.87 -11.31 -17.60
N ALA A 200 -0.64 -10.81 -17.52
CA ALA A 200 -0.36 -9.39 -17.33
C ALA A 200 -1.00 -8.45 -18.39
N PRO A 201 -1.03 -8.76 -19.70
CA PRO A 201 -1.67 -7.90 -20.69
C PRO A 201 -3.17 -7.72 -20.46
N ALA A 202 -3.87 -8.80 -20.09
CA ALA A 202 -5.31 -8.76 -19.82
C ALA A 202 -5.61 -7.96 -18.56
N LEU A 203 -4.80 -8.13 -17.51
CA LEU A 203 -4.91 -7.33 -16.29
C LEU A 203 -4.63 -5.85 -16.57
N PHE A 204 -3.56 -5.54 -17.30
CA PHE A 204 -3.23 -4.16 -17.68
C PHE A 204 -4.36 -3.46 -18.43
N ALA A 205 -4.99 -4.15 -19.39
CA ALA A 205 -6.13 -3.61 -20.13
C ALA A 205 -7.33 -3.29 -19.23
N GLN A 206 -7.53 -4.08 -18.17
CA GLN A 206 -8.64 -3.91 -17.24
C GLN A 206 -8.35 -2.85 -16.17
N CYS A 207 -7.14 -2.81 -15.61
CA CYS A 207 -6.81 -1.99 -14.44
C CYS A 207 -6.10 -0.67 -14.73
N CYS A 208 -5.24 -0.65 -15.74
CA CYS A 208 -4.06 0.23 -15.69
C CYS A 208 -3.82 0.99 -16.99
N ALA A 209 -4.41 0.55 -18.11
CA ALA A 209 -4.26 1.22 -19.39
C ALA A 209 -4.82 2.66 -19.39
N ARG A 210 -5.73 2.98 -18.47
CA ARG A 210 -6.44 4.28 -18.37
C ARG A 210 -6.14 5.06 -17.08
N HIS A 211 -5.26 4.55 -16.22
CA HIS A 211 -5.04 5.03 -14.84
C HIS A 211 -3.55 5.30 -14.58
#